data_AF-A0A1H3JEF8-F1
#
_entry.id   AF-A0A1H3JEF8-F1
#
_cell.length_a   1.000
_cell.length_b   1.000
_cell.length_c   1.000
_cell.angle_alpha   90.00
_cell.angle_beta   90.00
_cell.angle_gamma   90.00
#
_symmetry.space_group_name_H-M   'P 1'
#
loop_
_entity.id
_entity.type
_entity.pdbx_description
1 polymer ?
#
loop_
_entity_poly.entity_id
_entity_poly.type
_entity_poly.pdbx_seq_one_letter_code
_entity_poly.pdbx_strand_id
1 'polypeptide(L)'
;MKKIADISYYNGTINWAEASKELELAIIRVQYGSNKIDSKYKEYVQGCKAYGVPFGHYAYGCYTSVQDAMVEANDFMNRADKDAKFLVLDVEDDTLASCGPTNLAKASQAFIDTCRAAGWKVGLYVSHHMYTSYGLNSVSADFLWIPRYGGSKPAYSCDIWQYTDRGSVAGITGNSGNVDLNYLVGNKSIEWFIGNGSNPKEPDPTDVDTRKNVSLPSDWLTNNLGWLQCMQRQSWVYKEPNEFAEVVGKIPLGSGHVYLGNAWDGKRFWFKIANDNWVPETAMRIEKDGKSKGVIWNEWDGLECYHHANYNSGIRDRVGVGQWEIEFRDNNWIYIKDKGWVEFDEKIIRWIR
;
A
#
# COMPACT_ATOMS: atom_id res chain seq x y z
N MET A 1 -5.78 -23.22 4.46
CA MET A 1 -5.76 -22.11 5.43
C MET A 1 -4.91 -21.01 4.84
N LYS A 2 -5.35 -19.76 4.96
CA LYS A 2 -4.52 -18.62 4.56
C LYS A 2 -3.35 -18.48 5.54
N LYS A 3 -2.26 -17.89 5.07
CA LYS A 3 -0.94 -17.84 5.72
C LYS A 3 -0.55 -16.38 5.96
N ILE A 4 0.27 -16.16 6.98
CA ILE A 4 0.96 -14.89 7.20
C ILE A 4 2.40 -15.08 6.76
N ALA A 5 2.85 -14.28 5.79
CA ALA A 5 4.20 -14.37 5.25
C ALA A 5 4.92 -13.04 5.35
N ASP A 6 6.19 -13.07 5.70
CA ASP A 6 7.08 -11.93 5.55
C ASP A 6 7.94 -12.11 4.30
N ILE A 7 8.12 -11.02 3.53
CA ILE A 7 8.72 -11.06 2.20
C ILE A 7 9.64 -9.87 1.96
N SER A 8 10.66 -10.09 1.14
CA SER A 8 11.65 -9.10 0.72
C SER A 8 12.13 -9.38 -0.71
N TYR A 9 13.07 -8.59 -1.25
CA TYR A 9 13.56 -8.82 -2.62
C TYR A 9 14.07 -10.25 -2.89
N TYR A 10 14.45 -11.00 -1.84
CA TYR A 10 14.88 -12.40 -1.99
C TYR A 10 13.78 -13.30 -2.57
N ASN A 11 12.50 -12.98 -2.34
CA ASN A 11 11.37 -13.74 -2.86
C ASN A 11 11.09 -13.49 -4.36
N GLY A 12 11.86 -12.63 -5.02
CA GLY A 12 11.85 -12.46 -6.47
C GLY A 12 10.59 -11.75 -6.97
N THR A 13 10.09 -12.12 -8.15
CA THR A 13 8.79 -11.63 -8.63
C THR A 13 7.70 -12.60 -8.22
N ILE A 14 6.59 -12.05 -7.73
CA ILE A 14 5.48 -12.81 -7.16
C ILE A 14 4.30 -12.84 -8.13
N ASN A 15 3.75 -14.02 -8.40
CA ASN A 15 2.46 -14.18 -9.05
C ASN A 15 1.33 -13.94 -8.04
N TRP A 16 0.89 -12.68 -7.93
CA TRP A 16 -0.12 -12.27 -6.97
C TRP A 16 -1.51 -12.89 -7.18
N ALA A 17 -1.85 -13.34 -8.39
CA ALA A 17 -3.10 -14.05 -8.65
C ALA A 17 -3.15 -15.43 -7.99
N GLU A 18 -2.00 -16.02 -7.71
CA GLU A 18 -1.86 -17.26 -6.96
C GLU A 18 -1.63 -16.96 -5.48
N ALA A 19 -0.67 -16.10 -5.16
CA ALA A 19 -0.27 -15.81 -3.78
C ALA A 19 -1.42 -15.25 -2.93
N SER A 20 -2.25 -14.36 -3.49
CA SER A 20 -3.39 -13.77 -2.78
C SER A 20 -4.45 -14.78 -2.32
N LYS A 21 -4.52 -15.96 -2.96
CA LYS A 21 -5.42 -17.03 -2.55
C LYS A 21 -4.95 -17.73 -1.28
N GLU A 22 -3.64 -17.66 -1.00
CA GLU A 22 -3.01 -18.27 0.15
C GLU A 22 -2.61 -17.28 1.24
N LEU A 23 -2.53 -15.99 0.96
CA LEU A 23 -2.10 -14.98 1.93
C LEU A 23 -3.27 -14.33 2.66
N GLU A 24 -3.17 -14.30 3.98
CA GLU A 24 -4.05 -13.52 4.87
C GLU A 24 -3.45 -12.16 5.19
N LEU A 25 -2.12 -12.11 5.28
CA LEU A 25 -1.33 -10.92 5.59
C LEU A 25 0.08 -11.09 5.02
N ALA A 26 0.61 -10.05 4.40
CA ALA A 26 2.02 -9.94 4.01
C ALA A 26 2.75 -8.94 4.93
N ILE A 27 3.99 -9.21 5.32
CA ILE A 27 4.85 -8.26 6.05
C ILE A 27 6.06 -7.96 5.16
N ILE A 28 6.09 -6.77 4.57
CA ILE A 28 6.98 -6.47 3.44
C ILE A 28 8.19 -5.66 3.91
N ARG A 29 9.41 -6.11 3.59
CA ARG A 29 10.62 -5.33 3.90
C ARG A 29 10.65 -4.05 3.08
N VAL A 30 10.85 -2.91 3.74
CA VAL A 30 11.04 -1.62 3.06
C VAL A 30 12.51 -1.25 2.97
N GLN A 31 13.28 -1.53 4.02
CA GLN A 31 14.68 -1.14 4.08
C GLN A 31 15.54 -2.09 4.90
N TYR A 32 16.84 -2.00 4.66
CA TYR A 32 17.93 -2.54 5.47
C TYR A 32 18.81 -1.34 5.85
N GLY A 33 18.60 -0.85 7.07
CA GLY A 33 19.09 0.46 7.52
C GLY A 33 18.65 1.63 6.65
N SER A 34 19.21 2.82 6.92
CA SER A 34 18.95 4.02 6.10
C SER A 34 19.40 3.89 4.65
N ASN A 35 20.47 3.13 4.38
CA ASN A 35 21.18 3.20 3.09
C ASN A 35 20.68 2.23 2.02
N LYS A 36 19.87 1.23 2.36
CA LYS A 36 19.41 0.22 1.39
C LYS A 36 17.90 0.10 1.41
N ILE A 37 17.28 0.61 0.36
CA ILE A 37 15.85 0.40 0.09
C ILE A 37 15.68 -0.98 -0.55
N ASP A 38 14.70 -1.76 -0.11
CA ASP A 38 14.39 -3.04 -0.72
C ASP A 38 13.92 -2.83 -2.17
N SER A 39 14.54 -3.48 -3.15
CA SER A 39 14.24 -3.20 -4.56
C SER A 39 12.84 -3.64 -5.01
N LYS A 40 12.17 -4.51 -4.24
CA LYS A 40 10.88 -5.11 -4.61
C LYS A 40 9.70 -4.61 -3.79
N TYR A 41 9.90 -3.86 -2.70
CA TYR A 41 8.78 -3.51 -1.79
C TYR A 41 7.63 -2.78 -2.50
N LYS A 42 7.92 -1.87 -3.44
CA LYS A 42 6.86 -1.16 -4.20
C LYS A 42 6.07 -2.11 -5.11
N GLU A 43 6.75 -3.04 -5.79
CA GLU A 43 6.12 -4.09 -6.60
C GLU A 43 5.21 -4.95 -5.73
N TYR A 44 5.66 -5.31 -4.53
CA TYR A 44 4.88 -6.14 -3.61
C TYR A 44 3.69 -5.39 -3.01
N VAL A 45 3.87 -4.13 -2.63
CA VAL A 45 2.77 -3.26 -2.17
C VAL A 45 1.71 -3.14 -3.26
N GLN A 46 2.11 -2.91 -4.51
CA GLN A 46 1.17 -2.84 -5.64
C GLN A 46 0.42 -4.17 -5.84
N GLY A 47 1.12 -5.29 -5.74
CA GLY A 47 0.51 -6.63 -5.78
C GLY A 47 -0.51 -6.85 -4.66
N CYS A 48 -0.14 -6.54 -3.42
CA CYS A 48 -1.05 -6.61 -2.28
C CYS A 48 -2.30 -5.76 -2.47
N LYS A 49 -2.15 -4.50 -2.91
CA LYS A 49 -3.28 -3.59 -3.17
C LYS A 49 -4.18 -4.11 -4.30
N ALA A 50 -3.60 -4.55 -5.41
CA ALA A 50 -4.36 -5.01 -6.57
C ALA A 50 -5.20 -6.26 -6.28
N TYR A 51 -4.70 -7.14 -5.40
CA TYR A 51 -5.34 -8.43 -5.07
C TYR A 51 -5.97 -8.47 -3.67
N GLY A 52 -6.08 -7.32 -2.98
CA GLY A 52 -6.76 -7.23 -1.69
C GLY A 52 -6.09 -7.97 -0.54
N VAL A 53 -4.76 -8.14 -0.57
CA VAL A 53 -3.99 -8.73 0.53
C VAL A 53 -3.58 -7.61 1.51
N PRO A 54 -4.04 -7.63 2.77
CA PRO A 54 -3.55 -6.69 3.78
C PRO A 54 -2.04 -6.83 3.98
N PHE A 55 -1.36 -5.73 4.28
CA PHE A 55 0.08 -5.77 4.51
C PHE A 55 0.55 -4.86 5.64
N GLY A 56 1.59 -5.30 6.33
CA GLY A 56 2.44 -4.47 7.18
C GLY A 56 3.81 -4.27 6.54
N HIS A 57 4.63 -3.43 7.15
CA HIS A 57 6.00 -3.23 6.72
C HIS A 57 6.99 -3.58 7.82
N TYR A 58 8.19 -4.03 7.43
CA TYR A 58 9.32 -4.16 8.35
C TYR A 58 10.57 -3.47 7.82
N ALA A 59 11.42 -3.06 8.74
CA ALA A 59 12.74 -2.49 8.47
C ALA A 59 13.77 -3.24 9.30
N TYR A 60 14.77 -3.81 8.62
CA TYR A 60 15.94 -4.38 9.29
C TYR A 60 16.78 -3.21 9.83
N GLY A 61 16.98 -3.15 11.15
CA GLY A 61 17.71 -2.06 11.79
C GLY A 61 19.22 -2.16 11.54
N CYS A 62 19.84 -1.06 11.12
CA CYS A 62 21.31 -0.96 11.02
C CYS A 62 21.85 0.31 11.70
N TYR A 63 21.04 0.92 12.56
CA TYR A 63 21.41 2.10 13.32
C TYR A 63 22.64 1.83 14.19
N THR A 64 23.44 2.87 14.36
CA THR A 64 24.71 2.83 15.10
C THR A 64 24.62 3.53 16.46
N SER A 65 23.53 4.26 16.70
CA SER A 65 23.26 4.98 17.95
C SER A 65 21.77 5.23 18.16
N VAL A 66 21.39 5.74 19.33
CA VAL A 66 19.99 6.14 19.61
C VAL A 66 19.50 7.21 18.64
N GLN A 67 20.34 8.22 18.36
CA GLN A 67 19.97 9.29 17.42
C GLN A 67 19.82 8.76 15.99
N ASP A 68 20.70 7.85 15.59
CA ASP A 68 20.67 7.20 14.27
C ASP A 68 19.43 6.32 14.12
N ALA A 69 19.00 5.64 15.19
CA ALA A 69 17.77 4.86 15.19
C ALA A 69 16.52 5.72 14.93
N MET A 70 16.49 6.97 15.41
CA MET A 70 15.43 7.93 15.08
C MET A 70 15.50 8.36 13.62
N VAL A 71 16.69 8.52 13.05
CA VAL A 71 16.87 8.83 11.62
C VAL A 71 16.37 7.66 10.76
N GLU A 72 16.79 6.43 11.06
CA GLU A 72 16.34 5.23 10.36
C GLU A 72 14.82 5.05 10.43
N ALA A 73 14.19 5.36 11.58
CA ALA A 73 12.74 5.32 11.75
C ALA A 73 12.02 6.34 10.85
N ASN A 74 12.55 7.56 10.74
CA ASN A 74 12.00 8.59 9.85
C ASN A 74 12.16 8.19 8.37
N ASP A 75 13.31 7.66 7.99
CA ASP A 75 13.53 7.11 6.65
C ASP A 75 12.53 5.99 6.34
N PHE A 76 12.31 5.08 7.29
CA PHE A 76 11.36 4.00 7.16
C PHE A 76 9.94 4.52 6.94
N MET A 77 9.47 5.45 7.76
CA MET A 77 8.14 6.05 7.63
C MET A 77 7.96 6.84 6.33
N ASN A 78 9.00 7.53 5.86
CA ASN A 78 8.96 8.26 4.59
C ASN A 78 8.87 7.33 3.38
N ARG A 79 9.35 6.09 3.51
CA ARG A 79 9.32 5.06 2.45
C ARG A 79 8.10 4.16 2.53
N ALA A 80 7.57 3.94 3.73
CA ALA A 80 6.44 3.07 3.99
C ALA A 80 5.20 3.53 3.20
N ASP A 81 4.45 2.58 2.66
CA ASP A 81 3.16 2.88 2.07
C ASP A 81 2.12 3.19 3.16
N LYS A 82 1.29 4.21 2.93
CA LYS A 82 0.31 4.69 3.91
C LYS A 82 -0.80 3.69 4.22
N ASP A 83 -1.03 2.71 3.35
CA ASP A 83 -2.05 1.68 3.56
C ASP A 83 -1.56 0.53 4.44
N ALA A 84 -0.26 0.51 4.79
CA ALA A 84 0.31 -0.46 5.71
C ALA A 84 -0.44 -0.44 7.04
N LYS A 85 -0.68 -1.62 7.61
CA LYS A 85 -1.48 -1.75 8.84
C LYS A 85 -0.68 -1.56 10.12
N PHE A 86 0.63 -1.75 10.03
CA PHE A 86 1.59 -1.60 11.10
C PHE A 86 3.00 -1.54 10.51
N LEU A 87 3.94 -1.06 11.33
CA LEU A 87 5.37 -1.08 11.08
C LEU A 87 6.06 -2.06 12.03
N VAL A 88 7.20 -2.61 11.64
CA VAL A 88 8.01 -3.50 12.48
C VAL A 88 9.46 -3.05 12.42
N LEU A 89 10.07 -2.91 13.60
CA LEU A 89 11.51 -2.91 13.71
C LEU A 89 12.01 -4.35 13.81
N ASP A 90 12.93 -4.73 12.93
CA ASP A 90 13.60 -6.01 12.90
C ASP A 90 15.02 -5.87 13.48
N VAL A 91 15.27 -6.53 14.63
CA VAL A 91 16.53 -6.48 15.39
C VAL A 91 17.18 -7.85 15.43
N GLU A 92 18.29 -7.97 14.70
CA GLU A 92 19.07 -9.22 14.64
C GLU A 92 20.58 -8.94 14.76
N ASP A 93 21.40 -9.92 14.35
CA ASP A 93 22.84 -9.89 14.50
C ASP A 93 23.52 -8.70 13.79
N ASP A 94 23.05 -8.25 12.61
CA ASP A 94 23.66 -7.09 11.96
C ASP A 94 23.28 -5.77 12.67
N THR A 95 22.11 -5.71 13.32
CA THR A 95 21.73 -4.58 14.20
C THR A 95 22.61 -4.53 15.44
N LEU A 96 22.90 -5.69 16.03
CA LEU A 96 23.86 -5.79 17.13
C LEU A 96 25.27 -5.39 16.68
N ALA A 97 25.69 -5.82 15.49
CA ALA A 97 26.98 -5.47 14.94
C ALA A 97 27.12 -3.96 14.67
N SER A 98 26.05 -3.29 14.22
CA SER A 98 26.05 -1.85 13.94
C SER A 98 25.96 -0.99 15.20
N CYS A 99 25.04 -1.30 16.12
CA CYS A 99 24.76 -0.47 17.30
C CYS A 99 25.67 -0.81 18.50
N GLY A 100 26.14 -2.05 18.57
CA GLY A 100 26.81 -2.61 19.73
C GLY A 100 25.84 -2.95 20.88
N PRO A 101 26.30 -3.75 21.85
CA PRO A 101 25.43 -4.34 22.87
C PRO A 101 24.92 -3.35 23.92
N THR A 102 25.64 -2.25 24.14
CA THR A 102 25.38 -1.33 25.27
C THR A 102 24.11 -0.49 25.07
N ASN A 103 23.85 -0.07 23.83
CA ASN A 103 22.76 0.86 23.51
C ASN A 103 21.60 0.21 22.74
N LEU A 104 21.71 -1.07 22.39
CA LEU A 104 20.80 -1.75 21.47
C LEU A 104 19.32 -1.59 21.86
N ALA A 105 18.96 -1.90 23.11
CA ALA A 105 17.58 -1.75 23.58
C ALA A 105 17.11 -0.28 23.61
N LYS A 106 17.98 0.66 24.00
CA LYS A 106 17.64 2.09 24.02
C LYS A 106 17.42 2.63 22.60
N ALA A 107 18.26 2.22 21.66
CA ALA A 107 18.15 2.61 20.25
C ALA A 107 16.90 1.96 19.60
N SER A 108 16.64 0.69 19.89
CA SER A 108 15.41 -0.01 19.46
C SER A 108 14.16 0.71 19.97
N GLN A 109 14.14 1.10 21.24
CA GLN A 109 13.01 1.84 21.81
C GLN A 109 12.84 3.20 21.14
N ALA A 110 13.92 3.94 20.88
CA ALA A 110 13.84 5.24 20.22
C ALA A 110 13.30 5.15 18.78
N PHE A 111 13.67 4.11 18.04
CA PHE A 111 13.08 3.82 16.72
C PHE A 111 11.56 3.62 16.84
N ILE A 112 11.14 2.73 17.74
CA ILE A 112 9.72 2.38 17.93
C ILE A 112 8.90 3.61 18.39
N ASP A 113 9.41 4.37 19.35
CA ASP A 113 8.75 5.56 19.86
C ASP A 113 8.63 6.65 18.79
N THR A 114 9.63 6.79 17.92
CA THR A 114 9.59 7.71 16.78
C THR A 114 8.45 7.34 15.83
N CYS A 115 8.29 6.05 15.51
CA CYS A 115 7.18 5.57 14.68
C CYS A 115 5.81 5.75 15.36
N ARG A 116 5.71 5.43 16.66
CA ARG A 116 4.47 5.61 17.43
C ARG A 116 4.05 7.07 17.55
N ALA A 117 5.00 7.99 17.73
CA ALA A 117 4.72 9.43 17.78
C ALA A 117 4.09 9.95 16.48
N ALA A 118 4.35 9.30 15.35
CA ALA A 118 3.71 9.58 14.07
C ALA A 118 2.35 8.85 13.87
N GLY A 119 1.85 8.16 14.90
CA GLY A 119 0.55 7.49 14.89
C GLY A 119 0.57 6.04 14.41
N TRP A 120 1.74 5.45 14.19
CA TRP A 120 1.83 4.04 13.78
C TRP A 120 1.64 3.08 14.95
N LYS A 121 0.98 1.96 14.65
CA LYS A 121 1.13 0.71 15.40
C LYS A 121 2.47 0.08 15.04
N VAL A 122 3.27 -0.28 16.02
CA VAL A 122 4.67 -0.71 15.83
C VAL A 122 4.97 -2.01 16.57
N GLY A 123 5.46 -3.01 15.85
CA GLY A 123 5.95 -4.27 16.41
C GLY A 123 7.46 -4.31 16.53
N LEU A 124 7.94 -5.25 17.34
CA LEU A 124 9.35 -5.65 17.42
C LEU A 124 9.48 -7.09 16.93
N TYR A 125 10.26 -7.29 15.87
CA TYR A 125 10.87 -8.58 15.58
C TYR A 125 12.25 -8.64 16.22
N VAL A 126 12.57 -9.77 16.83
CA VAL A 126 13.86 -9.98 17.49
C VAL A 126 14.30 -11.43 17.39
N SER A 127 15.54 -11.66 16.97
CA SER A 127 16.10 -13.01 16.90
C SER A 127 16.00 -13.72 18.26
N HIS A 128 15.63 -15.00 18.25
CA HIS A 128 15.30 -15.75 19.47
C HIS A 128 16.40 -15.70 20.54
N HIS A 129 17.67 -15.84 20.12
CA HIS A 129 18.83 -15.84 21.00
C HIS A 129 19.12 -14.49 21.64
N MET A 130 18.61 -13.40 21.06
CA MET A 130 18.87 -12.04 21.51
C MET A 130 17.83 -11.51 22.50
N TYR A 131 16.63 -12.09 22.55
CA TYR A 131 15.50 -11.48 23.27
C TYR A 131 15.78 -11.22 24.77
N THR A 132 16.36 -12.17 25.49
CA THR A 132 16.73 -12.01 26.92
C THR A 132 18.11 -11.39 27.13
N SER A 133 18.77 -11.00 26.04
CA SER A 133 20.08 -10.36 26.05
C SER A 133 19.94 -8.88 25.68
N TYR A 134 20.98 -8.10 25.99
CA TYR A 134 21.09 -6.68 25.59
C TYR A 134 19.93 -5.76 26.03
N GLY A 135 19.07 -6.23 26.95
CA GLY A 135 17.88 -5.53 27.41
C GLY A 135 16.70 -5.55 26.44
N LEU A 136 16.72 -6.35 25.37
CA LEU A 136 15.67 -6.34 24.34
C LEU A 136 14.30 -6.79 24.85
N ASN A 137 14.25 -7.60 25.90
CA ASN A 137 13.00 -7.96 26.59
C ASN A 137 12.31 -6.79 27.32
N SER A 138 13.00 -5.66 27.51
CA SER A 138 12.43 -4.44 28.08
C SER A 138 11.92 -3.44 27.03
N VAL A 139 12.15 -3.71 25.74
CA VAL A 139 11.67 -2.85 24.65
C VAL A 139 10.14 -3.01 24.56
N SER A 140 9.44 -1.88 24.68
CA SER A 140 8.00 -1.79 24.62
C SER A 140 7.55 -1.59 23.17
N ALA A 141 6.86 -2.57 22.61
CA ALA A 141 6.21 -2.57 21.29
C ALA A 141 4.72 -2.94 21.42
N ASP A 142 3.91 -2.66 20.40
CA ASP A 142 2.46 -2.96 20.42
C ASP A 142 2.18 -4.45 20.24
N PHE A 143 3.12 -5.14 19.61
CA PHE A 143 3.17 -6.60 19.50
C PHE A 143 4.61 -7.09 19.37
N LEU A 144 4.84 -8.35 19.74
CA LEU A 144 6.14 -9.00 19.66
C LEU A 144 6.13 -10.14 18.63
N TRP A 145 7.15 -10.20 17.80
CA TRP A 145 7.35 -11.20 16.76
C TRP A 145 8.67 -11.92 17.00
N ILE A 146 8.64 -13.25 17.18
CA ILE A 146 9.84 -14.05 17.48
C ILE A 146 9.96 -15.22 16.51
N PRO A 147 11.13 -15.43 15.89
CA PRO A 147 11.40 -16.63 15.12
C PRO A 147 11.72 -17.82 16.04
N ARG A 148 11.26 -19.02 15.67
CA ARG A 148 11.84 -20.26 16.18
C ARG A 148 11.49 -21.41 15.24
N TYR A 149 12.50 -21.98 14.61
CA TYR A 149 12.32 -23.02 13.61
C TYR A 149 12.46 -24.42 14.20
N GLY A 150 12.00 -25.43 13.47
CA GLY A 150 12.14 -26.84 13.88
C GLY A 150 11.04 -27.36 14.82
N GLY A 151 9.85 -26.74 14.79
CA GLY A 151 8.63 -27.26 15.42
C GLY A 151 8.43 -26.93 16.90
N SER A 152 9.44 -26.39 17.57
CA SER A 152 9.28 -25.87 18.94
C SER A 152 8.81 -24.43 18.91
N LYS A 153 7.73 -24.11 19.65
CA LYS A 153 7.27 -22.73 19.85
C LYS A 153 8.34 -21.85 20.52
N PRO A 154 8.31 -20.51 20.34
CA PRO A 154 9.19 -19.59 21.05
C PRO A 154 9.20 -19.83 22.56
N ALA A 155 10.35 -19.59 23.19
CA ALA A 155 10.51 -19.79 24.63
C ALA A 155 9.82 -18.68 25.45
N TYR A 156 9.45 -17.61 24.76
CA TYR A 156 8.89 -16.38 25.29
C TYR A 156 7.52 -16.15 24.68
N SER A 157 6.63 -15.53 25.45
CA SER A 157 5.32 -15.12 24.93
C SER A 157 5.52 -14.09 23.82
N CYS A 158 4.88 -14.31 22.68
CA CYS A 158 4.89 -13.39 21.53
C CYS A 158 3.51 -13.41 20.88
N ASP A 159 3.25 -12.42 20.03
CA ASP A 159 2.00 -12.33 19.27
C ASP A 159 2.11 -13.02 17.92
N ILE A 160 3.27 -12.89 17.27
CA ILE A 160 3.60 -13.56 16.01
C ILE A 160 4.79 -14.51 16.23
N TRP A 161 4.66 -15.74 15.75
CA TRP A 161 5.72 -16.73 15.71
C TRP A 161 6.11 -17.02 14.25
N GLN A 162 7.32 -16.64 13.84
CA GLN A 162 7.89 -17.13 12.57
C GLN A 162 8.40 -18.55 12.78
N TYR A 163 7.64 -19.53 12.29
CA TYR A 163 7.85 -20.94 12.61
C TYR A 163 8.70 -21.68 11.59
N THR A 164 8.88 -21.11 10.39
CA THR A 164 9.72 -21.67 9.35
C THR A 164 10.20 -20.60 8.38
N ASP A 165 11.41 -20.80 7.88
CA ASP A 165 12.08 -20.11 6.78
C ASP A 165 12.01 -20.88 5.46
N ARG A 166 11.28 -22.01 5.44
CA ARG A 166 11.18 -22.98 4.34
C ARG A 166 9.73 -23.31 4.02
N GLY A 167 8.84 -22.37 4.31
CA GLY A 167 7.46 -22.46 3.89
C GLY A 167 7.33 -22.35 2.37
N SER A 168 6.13 -22.62 1.88
CA SER A 168 5.78 -22.45 0.47
C SER A 168 4.46 -21.69 0.37
N VAL A 169 4.40 -20.73 -0.54
CA VAL A 169 3.20 -19.98 -0.91
C VAL A 169 3.08 -20.04 -2.42
N ALA A 170 1.93 -20.46 -2.94
CA ALA A 170 1.70 -20.50 -4.38
C ALA A 170 1.99 -19.12 -5.02
N GLY A 171 2.65 -19.11 -6.18
CA GLY A 171 3.06 -17.88 -6.86
C GLY A 171 4.32 -17.19 -6.32
N ILE A 172 4.94 -17.69 -5.23
CA ILE A 172 6.25 -17.22 -4.77
C ILE A 172 7.31 -18.27 -5.08
N THR A 173 8.19 -17.97 -6.05
CA THR A 173 9.21 -18.92 -6.53
C THR A 173 10.64 -18.43 -6.36
N GLY A 174 10.86 -17.17 -5.98
CA GLY A 174 12.19 -16.69 -5.59
C GLY A 174 12.69 -17.40 -4.33
N ASN A 175 13.97 -17.22 -3.99
CA ASN A 175 14.61 -17.91 -2.87
C ASN A 175 14.42 -19.46 -2.89
N SER A 176 14.46 -20.08 -4.07
CA SER A 176 14.17 -21.51 -4.25
C SER A 176 12.77 -21.94 -3.77
N GLY A 177 11.80 -21.01 -3.79
CA GLY A 177 10.44 -21.24 -3.31
C GLY A 177 10.27 -21.16 -1.79
N ASN A 178 11.34 -20.88 -1.04
CA ASN A 178 11.27 -20.73 0.41
C ASN A 178 10.64 -19.39 0.79
N VAL A 179 9.66 -19.46 1.69
CA VAL A 179 8.95 -18.31 2.23
C VAL A 179 8.92 -18.42 3.75
N ASP A 180 9.21 -17.31 4.42
CA ASP A 180 9.07 -17.17 5.86
C ASP A 180 7.60 -17.16 6.23
N LEU A 181 7.17 -18.10 7.08
CA LEU A 181 5.77 -18.26 7.48
C LEU A 181 5.57 -18.08 8.97
N ASN A 182 4.42 -17.50 9.30
CA ASN A 182 4.12 -17.00 10.62
C ASN A 182 2.78 -17.53 11.13
N TYR A 183 2.71 -17.77 12.44
CA TYR A 183 1.47 -18.01 13.18
C TYR A 183 1.16 -16.85 14.12
N LEU A 184 -0.12 -16.58 14.32
CA LEU A 184 -0.58 -15.80 15.47
C LEU A 184 -0.70 -16.72 16.68
N VAL A 185 0.04 -16.43 17.74
CA VAL A 185 0.11 -17.28 18.95
C VAL A 185 -0.15 -16.53 20.25
N GLY A 186 -0.25 -15.20 20.19
CA GLY A 186 -0.57 -14.35 21.34
C GLY A 186 -2.04 -13.98 21.44
N ASN A 187 -2.31 -12.82 22.04
CA ASN A 187 -3.67 -12.33 22.30
C ASN A 187 -4.19 -11.35 21.23
N LYS A 188 -3.41 -11.06 20.19
CA LYS A 188 -3.83 -10.25 19.05
C LYS A 188 -4.40 -11.16 17.96
N SER A 189 -5.66 -10.95 17.61
CA SER A 189 -6.29 -11.63 16.49
C SER A 189 -5.84 -11.01 15.16
N ILE A 190 -6.15 -11.67 14.04
CA ILE A 190 -5.87 -11.12 12.72
C ILE A 190 -6.56 -9.77 12.51
N GLU A 191 -7.78 -9.59 13.02
CA GLU A 191 -8.54 -8.33 12.95
C GLU A 191 -7.82 -7.20 13.69
N TRP A 192 -7.09 -7.50 14.77
CA TRP A 192 -6.26 -6.49 15.43
C TRP A 192 -5.14 -6.03 14.51
N PHE A 193 -4.52 -6.94 13.74
CA PHE A 193 -3.45 -6.58 12.81
C PHE A 193 -3.96 -5.81 11.59
N ILE A 194 -5.08 -6.23 10.99
CA ILE A 194 -5.55 -5.66 9.72
C ILE A 194 -6.62 -4.57 9.88
N GLY A 195 -7.17 -4.41 11.08
CA GLY A 195 -8.22 -3.46 11.46
C GLY A 195 -9.64 -3.98 11.21
N ASN A 196 -10.62 -3.49 11.98
CA ASN A 196 -12.07 -3.73 11.78
C ASN A 196 -12.65 -2.92 10.59
N GLY A 197 -11.86 -2.72 9.54
CA GLY A 197 -12.26 -1.99 8.34
C GLY A 197 -12.93 -2.93 7.36
N SER A 198 -14.04 -3.57 7.77
CA SER A 198 -14.67 -4.68 7.06
C SER A 198 -13.68 -5.83 6.78
N ASN A 199 -14.05 -7.07 7.13
CA ASN A 199 -13.64 -8.12 6.21
C ASN A 199 -13.92 -7.58 4.80
N PRO A 200 -13.02 -7.71 3.79
CA PRO A 200 -13.58 -8.05 2.51
C PRO A 200 -14.40 -9.28 2.87
N LYS A 201 -15.74 -9.11 3.07
CA LYS A 201 -16.72 -10.19 3.16
C LYS A 201 -16.11 -11.23 2.26
N GLU A 202 -15.72 -12.40 2.80
CA GLU A 202 -15.08 -13.48 2.03
C GLU A 202 -15.53 -13.29 0.59
N PRO A 203 -14.61 -12.95 -0.34
CA PRO A 203 -14.98 -12.37 -1.63
C PRO A 203 -16.20 -13.12 -2.06
N ASP A 204 -17.34 -12.41 -2.11
CA ASP A 204 -18.63 -13.05 -2.36
C ASP A 204 -18.31 -14.00 -3.51
N PRO A 205 -18.50 -15.32 -3.40
CA PRO A 205 -17.96 -16.24 -4.40
C PRO A 205 -18.49 -15.93 -5.81
N THR A 206 -19.52 -15.08 -5.90
CA THR A 206 -20.04 -14.48 -7.13
C THR A 206 -19.39 -13.14 -7.55
N ASP A 207 -18.76 -12.38 -6.64
CA ASP A 207 -18.00 -11.14 -6.88
C ASP A 207 -16.54 -11.46 -7.23
N VAL A 208 -16.36 -12.04 -8.42
CA VAL A 208 -15.07 -12.40 -9.02
C VAL A 208 -14.89 -11.66 -10.35
N ASP A 209 -13.65 -11.52 -10.81
CA ASP A 209 -13.40 -10.98 -12.16
C ASP A 209 -13.83 -12.01 -13.21
N THR A 210 -14.79 -11.65 -14.06
CA THR A 210 -15.32 -12.51 -15.12
C THR A 210 -15.06 -11.95 -16.51
N ARG A 211 -14.10 -11.03 -16.65
CA ARG A 211 -13.80 -10.42 -17.95
C ARG A 211 -13.27 -11.46 -18.92
N LYS A 212 -13.81 -11.46 -20.14
CA LYS A 212 -13.38 -12.36 -21.22
C LYS A 212 -12.00 -12.00 -21.79
N ASN A 213 -11.61 -10.72 -21.70
CA ASN A 213 -10.33 -10.22 -22.21
C ASN A 213 -9.68 -9.33 -21.14
N VAL A 214 -8.51 -9.74 -20.65
CA VAL A 214 -7.70 -8.98 -19.67
C VAL A 214 -6.37 -8.53 -20.27
N SER A 215 -6.19 -8.66 -21.59
CA SER A 215 -4.95 -8.28 -22.26
C SER A 215 -4.73 -6.78 -22.20
N LEU A 216 -3.51 -6.38 -21.84
CA LEU A 216 -3.10 -4.98 -21.86
C LEU A 216 -2.45 -4.65 -23.21
N PRO A 217 -2.56 -3.40 -23.71
CA PRO A 217 -1.75 -2.92 -24.83
C PRO A 217 -0.26 -3.19 -24.59
N SER A 218 0.53 -3.49 -25.63
CA SER A 218 1.97 -3.80 -25.46
C SER A 218 2.80 -2.68 -24.83
N ASP A 219 2.32 -1.44 -24.93
CA ASP A 219 2.90 -0.20 -24.42
C ASP A 219 2.28 0.27 -23.10
N TRP A 220 1.49 -0.58 -22.42
CA TRP A 220 0.75 -0.19 -21.22
C TRP A 220 1.63 0.36 -20.09
N LEU A 221 2.85 -0.15 -19.92
CA LEU A 221 3.80 0.33 -18.89
C LEU A 221 4.18 1.80 -19.11
N THR A 222 4.41 2.18 -20.36
CA THR A 222 4.81 3.55 -20.73
C THR A 222 3.62 4.49 -20.82
N ASN A 223 2.42 3.97 -21.12
CA ASN A 223 1.19 4.75 -21.27
C ASN A 223 0.25 4.65 -20.05
N ASN A 224 0.73 4.13 -18.93
CA ASN A 224 -0.08 4.03 -17.71
C ASN A 224 -0.31 5.43 -17.09
N LEU A 225 -1.56 5.88 -17.09
CA LEU A 225 -1.95 7.16 -16.51
C LEU A 225 -2.00 7.09 -14.97
N GLY A 226 -2.14 5.90 -14.39
CA GLY A 226 -2.24 5.70 -12.94
C GLY A 226 -2.90 4.38 -12.58
N TRP A 227 -3.46 4.31 -11.38
CA TRP A 227 -4.15 3.11 -10.91
C TRP A 227 -5.58 3.43 -10.55
N LEU A 228 -6.48 2.50 -10.84
CA LEU A 228 -7.89 2.58 -10.51
C LEU A 228 -8.24 1.48 -9.52
N GLN A 229 -9.06 1.78 -8.52
CA GLN A 229 -9.68 0.76 -7.66
C GLN A 229 -11.19 0.73 -7.90
N CYS A 230 -11.73 -0.48 -8.07
CA CYS A 230 -13.18 -0.65 -8.16
C CYS A 230 -13.83 -0.43 -6.79
N MET A 231 -14.82 0.46 -6.72
CA MET A 231 -15.53 0.84 -5.50
C MET A 231 -16.92 0.22 -5.41
N GLN A 232 -17.32 -0.60 -6.40
CA GLN A 232 -18.62 -1.24 -6.48
C GLN A 232 -18.46 -2.75 -6.61
N ARG A 233 -19.39 -3.51 -6.02
CA ARG A 233 -19.47 -4.95 -6.24
C ARG A 233 -19.93 -5.22 -7.66
N GLN A 234 -19.33 -6.20 -8.32
CA GLN A 234 -19.75 -6.69 -9.63
C GLN A 234 -19.92 -5.58 -10.68
N SER A 235 -18.99 -4.62 -10.75
CA SER A 235 -19.07 -3.56 -11.75
C SER A 235 -18.92 -4.15 -13.15
N TRP A 236 -19.90 -3.86 -14.02
CA TRP A 236 -19.88 -4.29 -15.40
C TRP A 236 -18.73 -3.65 -16.18
N VAL A 237 -18.14 -4.44 -17.08
CA VAL A 237 -17.10 -4.01 -18.01
C VAL A 237 -17.63 -4.12 -19.42
N TYR A 238 -17.42 -3.07 -20.20
CA TYR A 238 -18.00 -2.87 -21.52
C TYR A 238 -16.90 -2.86 -22.57
N LYS A 239 -17.23 -3.33 -23.77
CA LYS A 239 -16.27 -3.38 -24.89
C LYS A 239 -15.85 -1.98 -25.36
N GLU A 240 -16.76 -1.02 -25.27
CA GLU A 240 -16.62 0.37 -25.68
C GLU A 240 -17.15 1.30 -24.58
N PRO A 241 -16.74 2.59 -24.53
CA PRO A 241 -17.09 3.51 -23.46
C PRO A 241 -18.53 4.06 -23.61
N ASN A 242 -19.53 3.20 -23.58
CA ASN A 242 -20.94 3.58 -23.55
C ASN A 242 -21.82 2.45 -22.97
N GLU A 243 -22.99 2.81 -22.44
CA GLU A 243 -23.90 1.87 -21.76
C GLU A 243 -24.61 0.87 -22.69
N PHE A 244 -24.50 1.06 -24.02
CA PHE A 244 -25.09 0.19 -25.04
C PHE A 244 -24.11 -0.85 -25.59
N ALA A 245 -22.83 -0.74 -25.24
CA ALA A 245 -21.78 -1.64 -25.72
C ALA A 245 -21.94 -3.05 -25.14
N GLU A 246 -21.36 -4.04 -25.83
CA GLU A 246 -21.31 -5.42 -25.33
C GLU A 246 -20.67 -5.46 -23.94
N VAL A 247 -21.36 -6.08 -22.98
CA VAL A 247 -20.80 -6.40 -21.67
C VAL A 247 -19.84 -7.57 -21.81
N VAL A 248 -18.56 -7.33 -21.54
CA VAL A 248 -17.45 -8.30 -21.67
C VAL A 248 -17.08 -8.96 -20.35
N GLY A 249 -17.76 -8.60 -19.25
CA GLY A 249 -17.65 -9.26 -17.95
C GLY A 249 -17.91 -8.31 -16.79
N LYS A 250 -17.40 -8.67 -15.61
CA LYS A 250 -17.48 -7.89 -14.38
C LYS A 250 -16.14 -7.87 -13.67
N ILE A 251 -15.93 -6.84 -12.86
CA ILE A 251 -14.80 -6.74 -11.92
C ILE A 251 -15.30 -6.64 -10.48
N PRO A 252 -14.56 -7.20 -9.51
CA PRO A 252 -15.02 -7.26 -8.14
C PRO A 252 -14.67 -6.01 -7.33
N LEU A 253 -15.40 -5.79 -6.24
CA LEU A 253 -15.12 -4.69 -5.31
C LEU A 253 -13.66 -4.76 -4.82
N GLY A 254 -12.97 -3.63 -4.82
CA GLY A 254 -11.59 -3.51 -4.36
C GLY A 254 -10.53 -3.92 -5.37
N SER A 255 -10.90 -4.51 -6.52
CA SER A 255 -9.94 -4.87 -7.56
C SER A 255 -9.19 -3.66 -8.10
N GLY A 256 -7.87 -3.80 -8.21
CA GLY A 256 -6.99 -2.80 -8.81
C GLY A 256 -6.83 -3.00 -10.31
N HIS A 257 -6.81 -1.90 -11.07
CA HIS A 257 -6.66 -1.91 -12.53
C HIS A 257 -5.73 -0.80 -12.98
N VAL A 258 -5.04 -1.04 -14.09
CA VAL A 258 -4.26 0.01 -14.78
C VAL A 258 -5.20 1.07 -15.34
N TYR A 259 -4.75 2.32 -15.39
CA TYR A 259 -5.52 3.40 -16.00
C TYR A 259 -4.93 3.75 -17.37
N LEU A 260 -5.57 3.30 -18.45
CA LEU A 260 -5.00 3.39 -19.81
C LEU A 260 -5.57 4.54 -20.65
N GLY A 261 -6.63 5.20 -20.18
CA GLY A 261 -7.28 6.28 -20.91
C GLY A 261 -8.71 6.51 -20.45
N ASN A 262 -9.28 7.66 -20.81
CA ASN A 262 -10.68 7.97 -20.58
C ASN A 262 -11.41 8.37 -21.85
N ALA A 263 -12.74 8.31 -21.79
CA ALA A 263 -13.64 8.83 -22.81
C ALA A 263 -14.89 9.44 -22.15
N TRP A 264 -15.51 10.41 -22.84
CA TRP A 264 -16.77 11.01 -22.45
C TRP A 264 -17.85 10.61 -23.46
N ASP A 265 -18.97 10.06 -22.99
CA ASP A 265 -20.05 9.59 -23.86
C ASP A 265 -21.19 10.62 -24.04
N GLY A 266 -21.02 11.85 -23.53
CA GLY A 266 -22.08 12.86 -23.46
C GLY A 266 -22.79 12.93 -22.10
N LYS A 267 -22.59 11.94 -21.22
CA LYS A 267 -23.30 11.81 -19.93
C LYS A 267 -22.37 11.46 -18.76
N ARG A 268 -21.35 10.63 -18.96
CA ARG A 268 -20.39 10.22 -17.93
C ARG A 268 -19.00 9.95 -18.51
N PHE A 269 -18.00 9.96 -17.65
CA PHE A 269 -16.68 9.45 -18.02
C PHE A 269 -16.62 7.94 -17.95
N TRP A 270 -15.79 7.38 -18.81
CA TRP A 270 -15.44 5.98 -18.87
C TRP A 270 -13.93 5.85 -18.76
N PHE A 271 -13.46 4.85 -18.01
CA PHE A 271 -12.04 4.56 -17.85
C PHE A 271 -11.69 3.23 -18.53
N LYS A 272 -10.59 3.24 -19.29
CA LYS A 272 -10.03 2.07 -19.96
C LYS A 272 -9.10 1.33 -19.03
N ILE A 273 -9.39 0.06 -18.77
CA ILE A 273 -8.65 -0.80 -17.83
C ILE A 273 -7.90 -1.95 -18.50
N ALA A 274 -8.19 -2.25 -19.77
CA ALA A 274 -7.50 -3.21 -20.64
C ALA A 274 -7.92 -2.98 -22.11
N ASN A 275 -7.44 -3.81 -23.05
CA ASN A 275 -7.97 -3.81 -24.42
C ASN A 275 -9.47 -4.14 -24.40
N ASP A 276 -10.26 -3.32 -25.10
CA ASP A 276 -11.72 -3.46 -25.20
C ASP A 276 -12.41 -3.63 -23.83
N ASN A 277 -11.93 -2.92 -22.81
CA ASN A 277 -12.44 -2.99 -21.45
C ASN A 277 -12.59 -1.59 -20.88
N TRP A 278 -13.82 -1.14 -20.80
CA TRP A 278 -14.21 0.17 -20.29
C TRP A 278 -15.15 0.00 -19.10
N VAL A 279 -14.93 0.82 -18.09
CA VAL A 279 -15.74 0.86 -16.88
C VAL A 279 -16.22 2.29 -16.62
N PRO A 280 -17.45 2.49 -16.15
CA PRO A 280 -17.94 3.82 -15.87
C PRO A 280 -17.17 4.43 -14.68
N GLU A 281 -16.92 5.74 -14.72
CA GLU A 281 -16.20 6.43 -13.63
C GLU A 281 -16.86 6.23 -12.27
N THR A 282 -18.18 6.06 -12.24
CA THR A 282 -18.96 5.91 -11.00
C THR A 282 -18.59 4.64 -10.23
N ALA A 283 -18.02 3.65 -10.90
CA ALA A 283 -17.58 2.41 -10.30
C ALA A 283 -16.12 2.44 -9.83
N MET A 284 -15.37 3.49 -10.17
CA MET A 284 -13.92 3.51 -10.02
C MET A 284 -13.46 4.72 -9.22
N ARG A 285 -12.38 4.52 -8.46
CA ARG A 285 -11.61 5.60 -7.85
C ARG A 285 -10.24 5.64 -8.48
N ILE A 286 -9.79 6.82 -8.90
CA ILE A 286 -8.38 7.05 -9.25
C ILE A 286 -7.58 7.05 -7.95
N GLU A 287 -6.65 6.11 -7.83
CA GLU A 287 -5.77 6.00 -6.67
C GLU A 287 -4.85 7.22 -6.59
N LYS A 288 -4.75 7.80 -5.40
CA LYS A 288 -3.93 8.98 -5.13
C LYS A 288 -2.45 8.55 -5.16
N ASP A 289 -1.87 8.44 -6.35
CA ASP A 289 -0.48 7.97 -6.58
C ASP A 289 0.60 9.00 -6.19
N GLY A 290 0.21 10.11 -5.57
CA GLY A 290 1.10 11.18 -5.15
C GLY A 290 1.50 12.15 -6.27
N LYS A 291 0.94 12.01 -7.49
CA LYS A 291 1.16 13.01 -8.55
C LYS A 291 0.48 14.34 -8.19
N SER A 292 1.17 15.42 -8.53
CA SER A 292 0.74 16.81 -8.32
C SER A 292 0.09 17.45 -9.55
N LYS A 293 -0.09 16.67 -10.63
CA LYS A 293 -0.57 17.10 -11.95
C LYS A 293 -1.60 16.13 -12.49
N GLY A 294 -2.50 16.62 -13.33
CA GLY A 294 -3.53 15.80 -13.97
C GLY A 294 -4.60 16.65 -14.64
N VAL A 295 -5.79 16.09 -14.83
CA VAL A 295 -6.97 16.79 -15.33
C VAL A 295 -8.14 16.53 -14.39
N ILE A 296 -8.85 17.60 -14.06
CA ILE A 296 -10.10 17.53 -13.30
C ILE A 296 -11.30 17.78 -14.21
N TRP A 297 -12.47 17.32 -13.75
CA TRP A 297 -13.76 17.83 -14.17
C TRP A 297 -14.33 18.71 -13.05
N ASN A 298 -14.69 19.94 -13.40
CA ASN A 298 -15.38 20.89 -12.54
C ASN A 298 -16.88 20.92 -12.90
N GLU A 299 -17.76 20.78 -11.91
CA GLU A 299 -19.21 20.86 -12.04
C GLU A 299 -19.80 22.23 -11.65
N TRP A 300 -18.97 23.17 -11.20
CA TRP A 300 -19.41 24.48 -10.72
C TRP A 300 -19.10 25.61 -11.70
N ASP A 301 -20.12 26.32 -12.18
CA ASP A 301 -19.90 27.49 -13.02
C ASP A 301 -19.43 28.70 -12.18
N GLY A 302 -18.37 29.37 -12.64
CA GLY A 302 -17.80 30.54 -11.95
C GLY A 302 -16.91 30.21 -10.74
N LEU A 303 -16.31 29.01 -10.72
CA LEU A 303 -15.38 28.56 -9.66
C LEU A 303 -14.18 29.51 -9.55
N GLU A 304 -13.97 30.05 -8.35
CA GLU A 304 -12.95 31.06 -8.09
C GLU A 304 -11.54 30.46 -8.08
N CYS A 305 -10.65 31.07 -8.87
CA CYS A 305 -9.24 30.76 -8.90
C CYS A 305 -8.46 31.93 -8.27
N TYR A 306 -7.59 31.65 -7.31
CA TYR A 306 -6.86 32.62 -6.50
C TYR A 306 -5.39 32.76 -6.94
N HIS A 307 -4.72 33.85 -6.59
CA HIS A 307 -3.31 34.07 -6.93
C HIS A 307 -2.36 33.09 -6.23
N HIS A 308 -2.67 32.71 -4.99
CA HIS A 308 -1.92 31.74 -4.18
C HIS A 308 -2.88 30.71 -3.55
N ALA A 309 -2.35 29.65 -2.96
CA ALA A 309 -3.10 28.58 -2.28
C ALA A 309 -3.73 29.04 -0.94
N ASN A 310 -4.47 30.15 -0.97
CA ASN A 310 -5.26 30.67 0.14
C ASN A 310 -6.26 31.72 -0.37
N TYR A 311 -7.39 31.80 0.31
CA TYR A 311 -8.49 32.72 0.02
C TYR A 311 -8.12 34.21 0.08
N ASN A 312 -7.10 34.57 0.85
CA ASN A 312 -6.72 35.98 1.07
C ASN A 312 -5.88 36.57 -0.08
N SER A 313 -5.46 35.75 -1.03
CA SER A 313 -4.60 36.19 -2.14
C SER A 313 -5.35 36.95 -3.24
N GLY A 314 -6.67 37.06 -3.13
CA GLY A 314 -7.52 37.69 -4.14
C GLY A 314 -7.84 36.76 -5.32
N ILE A 315 -8.99 36.99 -5.94
CA ILE A 315 -9.46 36.23 -7.09
C ILE A 315 -8.65 36.67 -8.32
N ARG A 316 -8.01 35.71 -8.97
CA ARG A 316 -7.25 35.87 -10.21
C ARG A 316 -8.11 35.62 -11.45
N ASP A 317 -8.91 34.57 -11.44
CA ASP A 317 -9.78 34.19 -12.57
C ASP A 317 -10.99 33.40 -12.06
N ARG A 318 -11.92 33.05 -12.96
CA ARG A 318 -13.01 32.11 -12.72
C ARG A 318 -13.08 31.09 -13.85
N VAL A 319 -13.39 29.86 -13.48
CA VAL A 319 -13.56 28.77 -14.45
C VAL A 319 -14.99 28.23 -14.44
N GLY A 320 -15.47 27.85 -15.62
CA GLY A 320 -16.79 27.24 -15.79
C GLY A 320 -16.76 25.72 -15.62
N VAL A 321 -17.95 25.13 -15.81
CA VAL A 321 -18.12 23.67 -15.88
C VAL A 321 -17.27 23.11 -17.02
N GLY A 322 -16.48 22.07 -16.74
CA GLY A 322 -15.69 21.42 -17.78
C GLY A 322 -14.37 20.82 -17.30
N GLN A 323 -13.53 20.45 -18.28
CA GLN A 323 -12.20 19.87 -18.05
C GLN A 323 -11.14 20.95 -17.84
N TRP A 324 -10.30 20.76 -16.83
CA TRP A 324 -9.23 21.71 -16.50
C TRP A 324 -7.91 20.98 -16.18
N GLU A 325 -6.82 21.44 -16.78
CA GLU A 325 -5.47 20.90 -16.55
C GLU A 325 -4.90 21.44 -15.23
N ILE A 326 -4.36 20.54 -14.41
CA ILE A 326 -3.73 20.86 -13.11
C ILE A 326 -2.22 20.75 -13.23
N GLU A 327 -1.50 21.83 -12.88
CA GLU A 327 -0.04 21.90 -12.95
C GLU A 327 0.66 21.75 -11.61
N PHE A 328 -0.01 22.13 -10.52
CA PHE A 328 0.58 22.11 -9.18
C PHE A 328 -0.45 21.71 -8.13
N ARG A 329 0.05 21.21 -7.00
CA ARG A 329 -0.73 20.89 -5.81
C ARG A 329 0.02 21.34 -4.57
N ASP A 330 -0.70 21.95 -3.64
CA ASP A 330 -0.22 22.32 -2.31
C ASP A 330 -1.31 21.96 -1.30
N ASN A 331 -1.07 20.90 -0.52
CA ASN A 331 -2.06 20.35 0.40
C ASN A 331 -3.40 20.05 -0.31
N ASN A 332 -4.48 20.73 0.11
CA ASN A 332 -5.81 20.61 -0.48
C ASN A 332 -6.05 21.58 -1.65
N TRP A 333 -5.05 22.35 -2.08
CA TRP A 333 -5.16 23.28 -3.19
C TRP A 333 -4.55 22.71 -4.46
N ILE A 334 -5.20 22.98 -5.58
CA ILE A 334 -4.75 22.61 -6.93
C ILE A 334 -4.64 23.87 -7.78
N TYR A 335 -3.62 23.95 -8.62
CA TYR A 335 -3.44 25.06 -9.54
C TYR A 335 -3.93 24.68 -10.94
N ILE A 336 -5.01 25.30 -11.38
CA ILE A 336 -5.50 25.19 -12.75
C ILE A 336 -4.60 26.02 -13.65
N LYS A 337 -4.03 25.35 -14.67
CA LYS A 337 -3.14 25.94 -15.66
C LYS A 337 -3.65 27.26 -16.18
N ASP A 338 -2.80 28.28 -16.17
CA ASP A 338 -3.08 29.67 -16.57
C ASP A 338 -4.17 30.41 -15.78
N LYS A 339 -4.93 29.73 -14.90
CA LYS A 339 -6.10 30.28 -14.20
C LYS A 339 -5.80 30.69 -12.76
N GLY A 340 -5.24 29.78 -11.94
CA GLY A 340 -4.96 30.06 -10.54
C GLY A 340 -5.21 28.88 -9.61
N TRP A 341 -5.05 29.12 -8.31
CA TRP A 341 -5.23 28.14 -7.25
C TRP A 341 -6.69 28.00 -6.86
N VAL A 342 -7.17 26.78 -6.67
CA VAL A 342 -8.50 26.50 -6.14
C VAL A 342 -8.40 25.44 -5.05
N GLU A 343 -9.19 25.58 -3.99
CA GLU A 343 -9.31 24.52 -3.00
C GLU A 343 -10.10 23.35 -3.60
N PHE A 344 -9.55 22.15 -3.44
CA PHE A 344 -10.14 20.93 -3.97
C PHE A 344 -11.32 20.50 -3.10
N ASP A 345 -12.53 20.61 -3.66
CA ASP A 345 -13.77 20.09 -3.06
C ASP A 345 -14.29 18.92 -3.90
N GLU A 346 -14.23 17.70 -3.34
CA GLU A 346 -14.68 16.46 -3.97
C GLU A 346 -16.18 16.46 -4.33
N LYS A 347 -16.98 17.43 -3.82
CA LYS A 347 -18.39 17.59 -4.19
C LYS A 347 -18.61 18.19 -5.57
N ILE A 348 -17.66 18.97 -6.07
CA ILE A 348 -17.79 19.71 -7.34
C ILE A 348 -16.60 19.52 -8.28
N ILE A 349 -15.47 19.03 -7.76
CA ILE A 349 -14.26 18.75 -8.54
C ILE A 349 -13.94 17.27 -8.40
N ARG A 350 -13.77 16.57 -9.53
CA ARG A 350 -13.25 15.21 -9.54
C ARG A 350 -12.08 15.04 -10.49
N TRP A 351 -11.13 14.19 -10.12
CA TRP A 351 -10.04 13.81 -11.02
C TRP A 351 -10.56 12.91 -12.13
N ILE A 352 -10.17 13.22 -13.36
CA ILE A 352 -10.48 12.41 -14.54
C ILE A 352 -9.22 12.01 -15.31
N ARG A 353 -8.03 12.53 -14.98
CA ARG A 353 -6.75 12.05 -15.53
C ARG A 353 -5.60 12.34 -14.60
#